data_AF-A0A7C2SGV3-F1
#
_entry.id   AF-A0A7C2SGV3-F1
#
_cell.length_a   1.000
_cell.length_b   1.000
_cell.length_c   1.000
_cell.angle_alpha   90.00
_cell.angle_beta   90.00
_cell.angle_gamma   90.00
#
_symmetry.space_group_name_H-M   'P 1'
#
loop_
_entity.id
_entity.type
_entity.pdbx_description
1 polymer ?
#
loop_
_entity_poly.entity_id
_entity_poly.type
_entity_poly.pdbx_seq_one_letter_code
_entity_poly.pdbx_strand_id
1 'polypeptide(L)'
;MHAQKLQQIKSRIDTVHHHRDGLEKALENGDLAPYPGLVQLSGIAVQLAWLNSLYKNVQHSARASSTPCPAEHPAEAWARDSVFEPSQMDCITTIMLKILDGKCKMDDADKIALSAVYSVIKTRPDQGMENLVHELIAAHGETPTQASSASIHAWRMQAEERIPKPVMKSFKLFLHTHMPR
;
A
#
# COMPACT_ATOMS: atom_id res chain seq x y z
N MET A 1 10.34 -5.21 -18.65
CA MET A 1 9.63 -4.87 -17.40
C MET A 1 10.55 -4.79 -16.17
N HIS A 2 11.41 -5.78 -15.88
CA HIS A 2 12.25 -5.77 -14.66
C HIS A 2 13.17 -4.54 -14.51
N ALA A 3 13.79 -4.07 -15.59
CA ALA A 3 14.68 -2.90 -15.54
C ALA A 3 13.95 -1.61 -15.11
N GLN A 4 12.74 -1.38 -15.65
CA GLN A 4 11.91 -0.22 -15.28
C GLN A 4 11.44 -0.30 -13.82
N LYS A 5 11.05 -1.50 -13.35
CA LYS A 5 10.69 -1.73 -11.94
C LYS A 5 11.87 -1.44 -11.01
N LEU A 6 13.06 -1.94 -11.32
CA LEU A 6 14.27 -1.68 -10.53
C LEU A 6 14.63 -0.19 -10.50
N GLN A 7 14.46 0.53 -11.61
CA GLN A 7 14.67 1.98 -11.67
C GLN A 7 13.66 2.74 -10.78
N GLN A 8 12.39 2.33 -10.78
CA GLN A 8 11.38 2.91 -9.90
C GLN A 8 11.70 2.66 -8.42
N ILE A 9 12.11 1.44 -8.06
CA ILE A 9 12.52 1.12 -6.68
C ILE A 9 13.71 1.98 -6.24
N LYS A 10 14.73 2.12 -7.09
CA LYS A 10 15.90 2.99 -6.80
C LYS A 10 15.50 4.43 -6.57
N SER A 11 14.73 5.01 -7.50
CA SER A 11 14.24 6.39 -7.37
C SER A 11 13.49 6.62 -6.06
N ARG A 12 12.76 5.60 -5.59
CA ARG A 12 12.01 5.71 -4.34
C ARG A 12 12.89 5.56 -3.11
N ILE A 13 13.87 4.66 -3.14
CA ILE A 13 14.91 4.56 -2.10
C ILE A 13 15.61 5.91 -1.94
N ASP A 14 16.01 6.55 -3.05
CA ASP A 14 16.67 7.87 -3.04
C ASP A 14 15.76 8.95 -2.43
N THR A 15 14.47 8.95 -2.78
CA THR A 15 13.49 9.90 -2.22
C THR A 15 13.33 9.72 -0.71
N VAL A 16 13.26 8.47 -0.24
CA VAL A 16 13.12 8.17 1.20
C VAL A 16 14.40 8.51 1.96
N HIS A 17 15.58 8.29 1.37
CA HIS A 17 16.84 8.76 1.96
C HIS A 17 16.87 10.28 2.08
N HIS A 18 16.46 11.01 1.05
CA HIS A 18 16.40 12.47 1.10
C HIS A 18 15.45 12.96 2.21
N HIS A 19 14.30 12.30 2.38
CA HIS A 19 13.37 12.62 3.46
C HIS A 19 13.97 12.36 4.85
N ARG A 20 14.67 11.24 5.04
CA ARG A 20 15.38 10.94 6.29
C ARG A 20 16.39 12.03 6.62
N ASP A 21 17.23 12.38 5.66
CA ASP A 21 18.29 13.37 5.86
C ASP A 21 17.70 14.77 6.18
N GLY A 22 16.52 15.09 5.62
CA GLY A 22 15.76 16.29 5.96
C GLY A 22 15.25 16.30 7.41
N LEU A 23 14.75 15.16 7.90
CA LEU A 23 14.29 15.03 9.29
C LEU A 23 15.44 15.04 10.30
N GLU A 24 16.57 14.41 9.98
CA GLU A 24 17.78 14.44 10.80
C GLU A 24 18.24 15.90 10.98
N LYS A 25 18.32 16.68 9.90
CA LYS A 25 18.65 18.11 9.97
C LYS A 25 17.63 18.92 10.79
N ALA A 26 16.33 18.66 10.62
CA ALA A 26 15.30 19.36 11.38
C ALA A 26 15.38 19.06 12.88
N LEU A 27 15.77 17.84 13.27
CA LEU A 27 16.03 17.47 14.65
C LEU A 27 17.28 18.14 15.21
N GLU A 28 18.38 18.18 14.44
CA GLU A 28 19.62 18.85 14.81
C GLU A 28 19.42 20.36 15.01
N ASN A 29 18.62 20.99 14.15
CA ASN A 29 18.32 22.42 14.21
C ASN A 29 17.28 22.77 15.29
N GLY A 30 16.58 21.77 15.85
CA GLY A 30 15.49 21.98 16.81
C GLY A 30 14.15 22.41 16.19
N ASP A 31 14.01 22.34 14.87
CA ASP A 31 12.77 22.63 14.14
C ASP A 31 11.70 21.56 14.35
N LEU A 32 12.11 20.36 14.80
CA LEU A 32 11.22 19.24 15.09
C LEU A 32 11.41 18.76 16.53
N ALA A 33 10.30 18.51 17.22
CA ALA A 33 10.37 17.96 18.57
C ALA A 33 11.05 16.58 18.57
N PRO A 34 11.94 16.28 19.54
CA PRO A 34 12.78 15.08 19.51
C PRO A 34 11.99 13.77 19.41
N TYR A 35 10.96 13.61 20.24
CA TYR A 35 10.17 12.38 20.29
C TYR A 35 9.41 12.08 18.97
N PRO A 36 8.55 12.97 18.43
CA PRO A 36 7.88 12.72 17.17
C PRO A 36 8.85 12.58 15.99
N GLY A 37 9.98 13.32 15.98
CA GLY A 37 10.99 13.16 14.94
C GLY A 37 11.68 11.80 14.97
N LEU A 38 12.02 11.28 16.16
CA LEU A 38 12.58 9.93 16.30
C LEU A 38 11.60 8.84 15.85
N VAL A 39 10.31 8.99 16.15
CA VAL A 39 9.26 8.07 15.67
C VAL A 39 9.21 8.09 14.14
N GLN A 40 9.22 9.27 13.52
CA GLN A 40 9.24 9.39 12.05
C GLN A 40 10.50 8.76 11.44
N LEU A 41 11.68 9.00 12.00
CA LEU A 41 12.93 8.39 11.55
C LEU A 41 12.89 6.85 11.63
N SER A 42 12.31 6.30 12.70
CA SER A 42 12.16 4.86 12.84
C SER A 42 11.25 4.26 11.74
N GLY A 43 10.13 4.93 11.42
CA GLY A 43 9.24 4.51 10.33
C GLY A 43 9.95 4.53 8.97
N ILE A 44 10.74 5.57 8.71
CA ILE A 44 11.55 5.69 7.50
C ILE A 44 12.62 4.60 7.40
N ALA A 45 13.27 4.24 8.51
CA ALA A 45 14.25 3.16 8.53
C ALA A 45 13.61 1.81 8.16
N VAL A 46 12.40 1.52 8.67
CA VAL A 46 11.65 0.32 8.30
C VAL A 46 11.25 0.37 6.82
N GLN A 47 10.82 1.52 6.31
CA GLN A 47 10.48 1.70 4.90
C GLN A 47 11.69 1.47 3.97
N LEU A 48 12.86 1.99 4.32
CA LEU A 48 14.11 1.74 3.58
C LEU A 48 14.51 0.27 3.61
N ALA A 49 14.38 -0.40 4.76
CA ALA A 49 14.67 -1.83 4.87
C ALA A 49 13.75 -2.67 3.97
N TRP A 50 12.46 -2.31 3.91
CA TRP A 50 11.48 -2.95 3.04
C TRP A 50 11.79 -2.70 1.54
N LEU A 51 12.04 -1.45 1.13
CA LEU A 51 12.39 -1.11 -0.25
C LEU A 51 13.68 -1.79 -0.72
N ASN A 52 14.69 -1.88 0.15
CA ASN A 52 15.92 -2.60 -0.15
C ASN A 52 15.69 -4.11 -0.31
N SER A 53 14.81 -4.69 0.51
CA SER A 53 14.43 -6.10 0.38
C SER A 53 13.66 -6.34 -0.92
N LEU A 54 12.73 -5.45 -1.28
CA LEU A 54 12.01 -5.48 -2.55
C LEU A 54 12.97 -5.39 -3.75
N TYR A 55 13.93 -4.46 -3.71
CA TYR A 55 14.94 -4.33 -4.77
C TYR A 55 15.70 -5.63 -5.00
N LYS A 56 16.17 -6.26 -3.90
CA LYS A 56 16.87 -7.55 -3.93
C LYS A 56 15.97 -8.65 -4.49
N ASN A 57 14.71 -8.73 -4.05
CA ASN A 57 13.77 -9.74 -4.52
C ASN A 57 13.49 -9.61 -6.02
N VAL A 58 13.22 -8.41 -6.54
CA VAL A 58 13.01 -8.19 -7.98
C VAL A 58 14.27 -8.52 -8.79
N GLN A 59 15.46 -8.26 -8.24
CA GLN A 59 16.73 -8.64 -8.85
C GLN A 59 16.94 -10.16 -8.87
N HIS A 60 16.54 -10.87 -7.81
CA HIS A 60 16.65 -12.33 -7.72
C HIS A 60 15.57 -13.06 -8.54
N SER A 61 14.32 -12.56 -8.57
CA SER A 61 13.24 -13.10 -9.40
C SER A 61 13.53 -12.94 -10.90
N ALA A 62 14.37 -11.98 -11.30
CA ALA A 62 14.89 -11.90 -12.67
C ALA A 62 15.88 -13.03 -13.02
N ARG A 63 16.41 -13.75 -12.01
CA ARG A 63 17.36 -14.87 -12.16
C ARG A 63 16.75 -16.24 -11.84
N ALA A 64 15.63 -16.28 -11.14
CA ALA A 64 14.97 -17.52 -10.71
C ALA A 64 13.55 -17.60 -11.25
N SER A 65 13.28 -18.62 -12.06
CA SER A 65 11.93 -19.11 -12.31
C SER A 65 11.42 -19.78 -11.02
N SER A 66 10.60 -19.08 -10.23
CA SER A 66 9.98 -19.66 -9.04
C SER A 66 8.77 -20.51 -9.42
N THR A 67 8.80 -21.78 -9.02
CA THR A 67 7.66 -22.70 -9.03
C THR A 67 6.61 -22.22 -8.01
N PRO A 68 5.32 -22.13 -8.37
CA PRO A 68 4.28 -21.69 -7.42
C PRO A 68 4.05 -22.75 -6.34
N CYS A 69 4.09 -22.34 -5.06
CA CYS A 69 3.35 -23.04 -4.02
C CYS A 69 1.84 -22.94 -4.33
N PRO A 70 1.04 -23.99 -4.11
CA PRO A 70 -0.36 -23.95 -4.47
C PRO A 70 -1.15 -23.06 -3.49
N ALA A 71 -2.07 -22.27 -4.06
CA ALA A 71 -3.08 -21.41 -3.42
C ALA A 71 -2.75 -19.93 -3.15
N GLU A 72 -1.70 -19.36 -3.73
CA GLU A 72 -1.53 -17.90 -3.72
C GLU A 72 -2.20 -17.25 -4.95
N HIS A 73 -3.05 -16.24 -4.75
CA HIS A 73 -3.65 -15.50 -5.87
C HIS A 73 -2.55 -14.76 -6.65
N PRO A 74 -2.53 -14.78 -8.00
CA PRO A 74 -1.46 -14.15 -8.79
C PRO A 74 -1.29 -12.65 -8.50
N ALA A 75 -2.38 -11.98 -8.09
CA ALA A 75 -2.36 -10.59 -7.67
C ALA A 75 -1.55 -10.33 -6.38
N GLU A 76 -1.41 -11.31 -5.48
CA GLU A 76 -0.57 -11.17 -4.29
C GLU A 76 0.91 -11.14 -4.66
N ALA A 77 1.36 -12.10 -5.47
CA ALA A 77 2.73 -12.14 -5.98
C ALA A 77 3.06 -10.87 -6.78
N TRP A 78 2.15 -10.45 -7.65
CA TRP A 78 2.27 -9.19 -8.37
C TRP A 78 2.37 -7.99 -7.42
N ALA A 79 1.53 -7.94 -6.38
CA ALA A 79 1.54 -6.85 -5.41
C ALA A 79 2.88 -6.79 -4.69
N ARG A 80 3.41 -7.93 -4.20
CA ARG A 80 4.73 -7.99 -3.51
C ARG A 80 5.84 -7.41 -4.36
N ASP A 81 5.83 -7.67 -5.65
CA ASP A 81 6.82 -7.18 -6.61
C ASP A 81 6.49 -5.80 -7.21
N SER A 82 5.43 -5.14 -6.72
CA SER A 82 4.97 -3.84 -7.21
C SER A 82 5.25 -2.72 -6.22
N VAL A 83 5.71 -1.61 -6.78
CA VAL A 83 5.94 -0.34 -6.09
C VAL A 83 4.68 0.50 -6.22
N PHE A 84 3.97 0.72 -5.10
CA PHE A 84 2.74 1.53 -5.08
C PHE A 84 3.01 2.90 -4.50
N GLU A 85 2.77 3.99 -5.21
CA GLU A 85 2.84 5.34 -4.63
C GLU A 85 1.89 5.46 -3.41
N PRO A 86 2.17 6.33 -2.42
CA PRO A 86 1.31 6.48 -1.24
C PRO A 86 -0.17 6.70 -1.60
N SER A 87 -0.42 7.54 -2.61
CA SER A 87 -1.77 7.78 -3.14
C SER A 87 -2.43 6.56 -3.79
N GLN A 88 -1.65 5.63 -4.32
CA GLN A 88 -2.15 4.35 -4.83
C GLN A 88 -2.51 3.42 -3.67
N MET A 89 -1.75 3.42 -2.58
CA MET A 89 -2.11 2.67 -1.37
C MET A 89 -3.42 3.18 -0.76
N ASP A 90 -3.60 4.50 -0.69
CA ASP A 90 -4.87 5.12 -0.28
C ASP A 90 -6.04 4.69 -1.18
N CYS A 91 -5.82 4.64 -2.49
CA CYS A 91 -6.83 4.15 -3.43
C CYS A 91 -7.17 2.67 -3.20
N ILE A 92 -6.17 1.81 -2.94
CA ILE A 92 -6.41 0.38 -2.64
C ILE A 92 -7.24 0.25 -1.37
N THR A 93 -6.83 0.91 -0.27
CA THR A 93 -7.58 0.88 1.00
C THR A 93 -9.00 1.41 0.82
N THR A 94 -9.17 2.49 0.05
CA THR A 94 -10.50 3.04 -0.25
C THR A 94 -11.38 2.07 -1.02
N ILE A 95 -10.84 1.37 -2.02
CA ILE A 95 -11.63 0.38 -2.75
C ILE A 95 -11.94 -0.82 -1.85
N MET A 96 -11.03 -1.25 -0.97
CA MET A 96 -11.32 -2.29 0.02
C MET A 96 -12.49 -1.88 0.92
N LEU A 97 -12.52 -0.64 1.40
CA LEU A 97 -13.67 -0.09 2.14
C LEU A 97 -14.96 -0.12 1.29
N LYS A 98 -14.89 0.19 -0.01
CA LYS A 98 -16.06 0.09 -0.92
C LYS A 98 -16.54 -1.34 -1.12
N ILE A 99 -15.63 -2.32 -1.13
CA ILE A 99 -15.96 -3.74 -1.24
C ILE A 99 -16.74 -4.16 0.01
N LEU A 100 -16.22 -3.84 1.19
CA LEU A 100 -16.86 -4.17 2.47
C LEU A 100 -18.19 -3.41 2.69
N ASP A 101 -18.31 -2.16 2.25
CA ASP A 101 -19.57 -1.39 2.29
C ASP A 101 -20.58 -1.82 1.19
N GLY A 102 -20.24 -2.79 0.33
CA GLY A 102 -21.10 -3.24 -0.77
C GLY A 102 -21.36 -2.18 -1.85
N LYS A 103 -20.52 -1.14 -1.94
CA LYS A 103 -20.64 -0.04 -2.93
C LYS A 103 -19.70 -0.20 -4.13
N CYS A 104 -18.87 -1.23 -4.14
CA CYS A 104 -17.96 -1.51 -5.24
C CYS A 104 -18.71 -2.15 -6.43
N LYS A 105 -18.56 -1.55 -7.63
CA LYS A 105 -19.17 -2.02 -8.88
C LYS A 105 -18.23 -2.88 -9.75
N MET A 106 -17.07 -3.26 -9.22
CA MET A 106 -16.16 -4.20 -9.90
C MET A 106 -16.82 -5.58 -9.96
N ASP A 107 -16.41 -6.41 -10.92
CA ASP A 107 -16.79 -7.82 -10.93
C ASP A 107 -16.10 -8.59 -9.79
N ASP A 108 -16.53 -9.82 -9.53
CA ASP A 108 -16.06 -10.57 -8.38
C ASP A 108 -14.60 -11.01 -8.53
N ALA A 109 -14.11 -11.27 -9.75
CA ALA A 109 -12.71 -11.58 -9.99
C ALA A 109 -11.82 -10.37 -9.65
N ASP A 110 -12.21 -9.18 -10.08
CA ASP A 110 -11.54 -7.93 -9.77
C ASP A 110 -11.56 -7.60 -8.27
N LYS A 111 -12.66 -7.91 -7.55
CA LYS A 111 -12.72 -7.75 -6.08
C LYS A 111 -11.80 -8.74 -5.37
N ILE A 112 -11.76 -10.00 -5.80
CA ILE A 112 -10.88 -11.03 -5.24
C ILE A 112 -9.41 -10.63 -5.44
N ALA A 113 -9.05 -10.27 -6.68
CA ALA A 113 -7.70 -9.84 -7.02
C ALA A 113 -7.27 -8.63 -6.18
N LEU A 114 -8.14 -7.62 -6.04
CA LEU A 114 -7.81 -6.44 -5.25
C LEU A 114 -7.73 -6.73 -3.74
N SER A 115 -8.55 -7.65 -3.23
CA SER A 115 -8.48 -8.10 -1.83
C SER A 115 -7.15 -8.81 -1.56
N ALA A 116 -6.66 -9.60 -2.51
CA ALA A 116 -5.32 -10.19 -2.50
C ALA A 116 -4.23 -9.11 -2.53
N VAL A 117 -4.36 -8.08 -3.35
CA VAL A 117 -3.42 -6.93 -3.32
C VAL A 117 -3.44 -6.24 -1.95
N TYR A 118 -4.63 -6.06 -1.37
CA TYR A 118 -4.80 -5.46 -0.04
C TYR A 118 -4.14 -6.29 1.06
N SER A 119 -4.22 -7.63 0.99
CA SER A 119 -3.60 -8.55 1.98
C SER A 119 -2.08 -8.33 2.09
N VAL A 120 -1.44 -7.97 0.98
CA VAL A 120 -0.02 -7.64 0.92
C VAL A 120 0.25 -6.23 1.42
N ILE A 121 -0.49 -5.22 0.94
CA ILE A 121 -0.18 -3.81 1.26
C ILE A 121 -0.46 -3.45 2.72
N LYS A 122 -1.44 -4.08 3.38
CA LYS A 122 -1.78 -3.87 4.80
C LYS A 122 -0.68 -4.29 5.80
N THR A 123 0.45 -4.82 5.30
CA THR A 123 1.61 -5.20 6.13
C THR A 123 2.83 -4.34 5.82
N ARG A 124 2.73 -3.41 4.86
CA ARG A 124 3.84 -2.53 4.52
C ARG A 124 4.01 -1.43 5.58
N PRO A 125 5.21 -0.90 5.79
CA PRO A 125 5.45 0.16 6.77
C PRO A 125 4.90 1.53 6.35
N ASP A 126 4.58 1.72 5.06
CA ASP A 126 4.04 2.95 4.47
C ASP A 126 2.53 2.84 4.15
N GLN A 127 1.75 2.17 5.02
CA GLN A 127 0.29 2.09 4.86
C GLN A 127 -0.28 3.51 4.81
N GLY A 128 -0.94 3.86 3.71
CA GLY A 128 -1.44 5.22 3.51
C GLY A 128 -2.38 5.67 4.63
N MET A 129 -3.62 5.18 4.62
CA MET A 129 -4.59 5.48 5.67
C MET A 129 -4.15 4.96 7.04
N GLU A 130 -4.64 5.60 8.10
CA GLU A 130 -4.29 5.31 9.50
C GLU A 130 -4.40 3.81 9.84
N ASN A 131 -3.48 3.29 10.67
CA ASN A 131 -3.47 1.89 11.13
C ASN A 131 -4.84 1.42 11.67
N LEU A 132 -5.59 2.32 12.31
CA LEU A 132 -6.95 2.09 12.78
C LEU A 132 -7.91 1.62 11.67
N VAL A 133 -7.73 2.11 10.44
CA VAL A 133 -8.52 1.68 9.27
C VAL A 133 -8.21 0.22 8.92
N HIS A 134 -6.93 -0.17 8.98
CA HIS A 134 -6.51 -1.54 8.69
C HIS A 134 -6.98 -2.53 9.77
N GLU A 135 -6.95 -2.13 11.03
CA GLU A 135 -7.54 -2.90 12.15
C GLU A 135 -9.05 -3.07 11.99
N LEU A 136 -9.76 -1.98 11.64
CA LEU A 136 -11.20 -2.03 11.38
C LEU A 136 -11.54 -2.97 10.21
N ILE A 137 -10.79 -2.90 9.12
CA ILE A 137 -10.99 -3.77 7.94
C ILE A 137 -10.77 -5.24 8.33
N ALA A 138 -9.74 -5.55 9.12
CA ALA A 138 -9.48 -6.91 9.58
C ALA A 138 -10.63 -7.42 10.48
N ALA A 139 -11.02 -6.65 11.49
CA ALA A 139 -12.11 -7.02 12.40
C ALA A 139 -13.45 -7.19 11.67
N HIS A 140 -13.75 -6.31 10.71
CA HIS A 140 -14.97 -6.39 9.91
C HIS A 140 -14.99 -7.63 9.00
N GLY A 141 -13.83 -8.03 8.46
CA GLY A 141 -13.71 -9.23 7.62
C GLY A 141 -13.92 -10.55 8.40
N GLU A 142 -13.58 -10.57 9.70
CA GLU A 142 -13.76 -11.75 10.56
C GLU A 142 -15.18 -11.85 11.12
N THR A 143 -15.72 -10.75 11.64
CA THR A 143 -17.06 -10.73 12.24
C THR A 143 -17.75 -9.39 11.97
N PRO A 144 -18.51 -9.29 10.85
CA PRO A 144 -19.26 -8.08 10.54
C PRO A 144 -20.33 -7.80 11.60
N THR A 145 -20.21 -6.65 12.26
CA THR A 145 -21.23 -6.11 13.18
C THR A 145 -21.83 -4.83 12.61
N GLN A 146 -23.05 -4.47 13.02
CA GLN A 146 -23.69 -3.22 12.61
C GLN A 146 -22.84 -1.98 12.93
N ALA A 147 -22.17 -1.98 14.10
CA ALA A 147 -21.26 -0.91 14.49
C ALA A 147 -20.05 -0.83 13.53
N SER A 148 -19.42 -1.96 13.23
CA SER A 148 -18.30 -2.00 12.27
C SER A 148 -18.71 -1.60 10.86
N SER A 149 -19.92 -1.98 10.38
CA SER A 149 -20.45 -1.53 9.08
C SER A 149 -20.62 0.00 9.04
N ALA A 150 -21.14 0.61 10.11
CA ALA A 150 -21.26 2.07 10.19
C ALA A 150 -19.89 2.76 10.16
N SER A 151 -18.90 2.20 10.85
CA SER A 151 -17.52 2.70 10.82
C SER A 151 -16.89 2.55 9.43
N ILE A 152 -17.04 1.40 8.76
CA ILE A 152 -16.57 1.17 7.38
C ILE A 152 -17.19 2.20 6.44
N HIS A 153 -18.49 2.44 6.56
CA HIS A 153 -19.19 3.44 5.75
C HIS A 153 -18.63 4.86 5.98
N ALA A 154 -18.43 5.26 7.24
CA ALA A 154 -17.88 6.57 7.58
C ALA A 154 -16.45 6.76 7.04
N TRP A 155 -15.59 5.74 7.20
CA TRP A 155 -14.24 5.76 6.66
C TRP A 155 -14.22 5.82 5.13
N ARG A 156 -15.09 5.07 4.46
CA ARG A 156 -15.25 5.14 3.00
C ARG A 156 -15.60 6.54 2.54
N MET A 157 -16.57 7.19 3.19
CA MET A 157 -17.00 8.55 2.84
C MET A 157 -15.86 9.56 3.00
N GLN A 158 -15.14 9.51 4.11
CA GLN A 158 -13.96 10.37 4.33
C GLN A 158 -12.86 10.12 3.29
N ALA A 159 -12.59 8.85 2.95
CA ALA A 159 -11.59 8.50 1.96
C ALA A 159 -11.96 9.03 0.56
N GLU A 160 -13.22 8.88 0.16
CA GLU A 160 -13.73 9.35 -1.12
C GLU A 160 -13.73 10.88 -1.26
N GLU A 161 -13.89 11.61 -0.16
CA GLU A 161 -13.77 13.06 -0.12
C GLU A 161 -12.32 13.53 -0.25
N ARG A 162 -11.39 12.83 0.42
CA ARG A 162 -9.96 13.18 0.43
C ARG A 162 -9.25 12.83 -0.87
N ILE A 163 -9.59 11.71 -1.52
CA ILE A 163 -8.89 11.25 -2.74
C ILE A 163 -9.41 12.00 -3.97
N PRO A 164 -8.56 12.79 -4.67
CA PRO A 164 -8.99 13.50 -5.85
C PRO A 164 -9.44 12.53 -6.96
N LYS A 165 -10.54 12.86 -7.65
CA LYS A 165 -11.07 12.06 -8.77
C LYS A 165 -10.00 11.71 -9.83
N PRO A 166 -9.08 12.62 -10.23
CA PRO A 166 -8.03 12.28 -11.19
C PRO A 166 -7.08 11.18 -10.69
N VAL A 167 -6.77 11.15 -9.39
CA VAL A 167 -5.90 10.14 -8.77
C VAL A 167 -6.54 8.77 -8.84
N MET A 168 -7.80 8.65 -8.38
CA MET A 168 -8.55 7.40 -8.46
C MET A 168 -8.73 6.91 -9.90
N LYS A 169 -8.96 7.82 -10.86
CA LYS A 169 -9.07 7.48 -12.29
C LYS A 169 -7.75 6.91 -12.84
N SER A 170 -6.63 7.57 -12.56
CA SER A 170 -5.29 7.10 -12.95
C SER A 170 -4.99 5.73 -12.33
N PHE A 171 -5.32 5.55 -11.06
CA PHE A 171 -5.10 4.29 -10.36
C PHE A 171 -5.93 3.13 -10.95
N LYS A 172 -7.20 3.36 -11.30
CA LYS A 172 -8.01 2.32 -11.97
C LYS A 172 -7.42 1.89 -13.31
N LEU A 173 -6.87 2.83 -14.08
CA LEU A 173 -6.18 2.51 -15.33
C LEU A 173 -4.92 1.67 -15.09
N PHE A 174 -4.15 2.01 -14.05
CA PHE A 174 -2.99 1.23 -13.61
C PHE A 174 -3.39 -0.21 -13.24
N LEU A 175 -4.44 -0.40 -12.45
CA LEU A 175 -4.95 -1.74 -12.10
C LEU A 175 -5.35 -2.54 -13.34
N HIS A 176 -6.15 -1.94 -14.23
CA HIS A 176 -6.60 -2.59 -15.46
C HIS A 176 -5.43 -3.03 -16.36
N THR A 177 -4.32 -2.31 -16.34
CA THR A 177 -3.17 -2.58 -17.20
C THR A 177 -2.23 -3.62 -16.62
N HIS A 178 -2.11 -3.71 -15.29
CA HIS A 178 -1.01 -4.42 -14.64
C HIS A 178 -1.43 -5.50 -13.66
N MET A 179 -2.61 -5.42 -13.05
CA MET A 179 -3.04 -6.37 -12.02
C MET A 179 -3.51 -7.67 -12.70
N PRO A 180 -2.94 -8.83 -12.35
CA PRO A 180 -3.45 -10.11 -12.82
C PRO A 180 -4.78 -10.44 -12.11
N ARG A 181 -5.73 -10.97 -12.86
CA ARG A 181 -7.04 -11.44 -12.40
C ARG A 181 -7.04 -12.94 -12.22
#